data_AF-A0A3D1H3H1-F1
#
_entry.id   AF-A0A3D1H3H1-F1
#
_cell.length_a   1.000
_cell.length_b   1.000
_cell.length_c   1.000
_cell.angle_alpha   90.00
_cell.angle_beta   90.00
_cell.angle_gamma   90.00
#
_symmetry.space_group_name_H-M   'P 1'
#
loop_
_entity.id
_entity.type
_entity.pdbx_description
1 polymer ?
#
loop_
_entity_poly.entity_id
_entity_poly.type
_entity_poly.pdbx_seq_one_letter_code
_entity_poly.pdbx_strand_id
1 'polypeptide(L)'
;TVKGCIKAAEGNKIVAMDLTTAEVYVAAVLAKDLALMDVFKSGGNFHSTIAHKVFQLPCEVEEVAELYSDRRQAAKAVTFGIMYGAGPAKISEQVTKDSGKYFSPKEASEVIKDYFDAFHGLKSWIEDRQEFIAQNGFVYSFFGRKRRLKNVESTDKGIKSHSIRSGLNFLVQSAASDVNLLGAIDMQSFIQKNSMEARIFALVHDSILAEVPEDEVEFYSENLQRLIQQDRGIYIPGAPIGCDFEIGEDYSMGKFEKLYGDIL
;
A
#
# COMPACT_ATOMS: atom_id res chain seq x y z
N THR A 1 -14.16 -18.57 -7.90
CA THR A 1 -13.01 -17.92 -8.57
C THR A 1 -11.88 -18.92 -8.73
N VAL A 2 -10.93 -18.70 -9.66
CA VAL A 2 -9.75 -19.58 -9.85
C VAL A 2 -8.95 -19.79 -8.56
N LYS A 3 -8.97 -18.81 -7.64
CA LYS A 3 -8.31 -18.93 -6.33
C LYS A 3 -8.82 -20.12 -5.49
N GLY A 4 -10.12 -20.45 -5.55
CA GLY A 4 -10.69 -21.58 -4.81
C GLY A 4 -10.25 -22.96 -5.32
N CYS A 5 -9.56 -23.02 -6.46
CA CYS A 5 -8.93 -24.25 -6.96
C CYS A 5 -7.58 -24.53 -6.28
N ILE A 6 -7.01 -23.57 -5.53
CA ILE A 6 -5.77 -23.73 -4.78
C ILE A 6 -6.17 -24.01 -3.34
N LYS A 7 -6.19 -25.29 -2.97
CA LYS A 7 -6.60 -25.77 -1.65
C LYS A 7 -5.40 -26.22 -0.83
N ALA A 8 -5.47 -26.04 0.48
CA ALA A 8 -4.53 -26.66 1.40
C ALA A 8 -4.72 -28.19 1.42
N ALA A 9 -3.65 -28.92 1.72
CA ALA A 9 -3.73 -30.33 2.08
C ALA A 9 -4.51 -30.53 3.39
N GLU A 10 -4.99 -31.75 3.62
CA GLU A 10 -5.64 -32.11 4.88
C GLU A 10 -4.71 -31.86 6.07
N GLY A 11 -5.21 -31.22 7.12
CA GLY A 11 -4.43 -30.81 8.29
C GLY A 11 -3.67 -29.48 8.12
N ASN A 12 -3.72 -28.86 6.94
CA ASN A 12 -3.08 -27.57 6.66
C ASN A 12 -4.11 -26.45 6.41
N LYS A 13 -3.65 -25.20 6.49
CA LYS A 13 -4.36 -24.01 6.06
C LYS A 13 -3.53 -23.22 5.04
N ILE A 14 -4.22 -22.43 4.22
CA ILE A 14 -3.58 -21.35 3.47
C ILE A 14 -3.56 -20.10 4.34
N VAL A 15 -2.37 -19.55 4.53
CA VAL A 15 -2.14 -18.25 5.18
C VAL A 15 -1.74 -17.27 4.10
N ALA A 16 -2.51 -16.19 3.96
CA ALA A 16 -2.18 -15.04 3.13
C ALA A 16 -1.87 -13.84 4.03
N MET A 17 -0.64 -13.35 3.95
CA MET A 17 -0.25 -12.10 4.58
C MET A 17 -0.19 -11.01 3.52
N ASP A 18 -0.83 -9.86 3.77
CA ASP A 18 -0.81 -8.69 2.89
C ASP A 18 -0.32 -7.45 3.64
N LEU A 19 0.58 -6.67 3.04
CA LEU A 19 1.01 -5.40 3.62
C LEU A 19 -0.10 -4.36 3.53
N THR A 20 -0.48 -3.74 4.66
CA THR A 20 -1.56 -2.75 4.67
C THR A 20 -1.04 -1.35 4.39
N THR A 21 -1.59 -0.68 3.37
CA THR A 21 -1.23 0.71 3.00
C THR A 21 0.28 0.92 2.77
N ALA A 22 0.99 -0.14 2.38
CA ALA A 22 2.44 -0.20 2.30
C ALA A 22 3.05 0.94 1.47
N GLU A 23 2.45 1.24 0.32
CA GLU A 23 2.94 2.30 -0.56
C GLU A 23 2.91 3.68 0.12
N VAL A 24 1.84 3.99 0.85
CA VAL A 24 1.72 5.28 1.54
C VAL A 24 2.65 5.34 2.75
N TYR A 25 2.82 4.22 3.45
CA TYR A 25 3.78 4.09 4.55
C TYR A 25 5.21 4.35 4.06
N VAL A 26 5.62 3.68 2.98
CA VAL A 26 6.92 3.87 2.34
C VAL A 26 7.09 5.33 1.89
N ALA A 27 6.07 5.91 1.25
CA ALA A 27 6.10 7.30 0.82
C ALA A 27 6.35 8.27 1.98
N ALA A 28 5.65 8.08 3.10
CA ALA A 28 5.82 8.89 4.31
C ALA A 28 7.27 8.83 4.82
N VAL A 29 7.87 7.63 4.85
CA VAL A 29 9.25 7.43 5.29
C VAL A 29 10.27 8.02 4.31
N LEU A 30 10.12 7.78 3.01
CA LEU A 30 11.03 8.29 1.98
C LEU A 30 10.99 9.82 1.89
N ALA A 31 9.80 10.40 2.05
CA ALA A 31 9.61 11.84 2.10
C ALA A 31 10.00 12.47 3.44
N LYS A 32 10.17 11.67 4.49
CA LYS A 32 10.35 12.11 5.88
C LYS A 32 9.26 13.10 6.31
N ASP A 33 8.03 12.85 5.87
CA ASP A 33 6.88 13.71 6.18
C ASP A 33 6.35 13.36 7.57
N LEU A 34 6.72 14.16 8.57
CA LEU A 34 6.36 13.91 9.97
C LEU A 34 4.84 13.87 10.17
N ALA A 35 4.10 14.73 9.48
CA ALA A 35 2.65 14.82 9.61
C ALA A 35 1.96 13.54 9.07
N LEU A 36 2.44 13.00 7.95
CA LEU A 36 1.94 11.74 7.41
C LEU A 36 2.43 10.53 8.23
N MET A 37 3.65 10.58 8.76
CA MET A 37 4.15 9.55 9.68
C MET A 37 3.32 9.51 10.98
N ASP A 38 2.89 10.65 11.50
CA ASP A 38 2.05 10.73 12.69
C ASP A 38 0.63 10.15 12.47
N VAL A 39 0.11 10.20 11.24
CA VAL A 39 -1.14 9.50 10.86
C VAL A 39 -1.00 7.98 11.05
N PHE A 40 0.18 7.41 10.78
CA PHE A 40 0.42 5.99 11.05
C PHE A 40 0.56 5.72 12.56
N LYS A 41 1.22 6.61 13.31
CA LYS A 41 1.41 6.47 14.76
C LYS A 41 0.12 6.58 15.56
N SER A 42 -0.84 7.38 15.11
CA SER A 42 -2.13 7.49 15.79
C SER A 42 -2.92 6.17 15.77
N GLY A 43 -2.59 5.25 14.85
CA GLY A 43 -3.37 4.04 14.63
C GLY A 43 -4.80 4.34 14.16
N GLY A 44 -5.68 3.34 14.26
CA GLY A 44 -7.10 3.49 13.94
C GLY A 44 -7.42 3.54 12.45
N ASN A 45 -8.46 4.30 12.08
CA ASN A 45 -8.96 4.38 10.70
C ASN A 45 -8.13 5.36 9.87
N PHE A 46 -7.08 4.85 9.22
CA PHE A 46 -6.14 5.61 8.40
C PHE A 46 -6.77 6.69 7.51
N HIS A 47 -7.82 6.36 6.75
CA HIS A 47 -8.47 7.32 5.86
C HIS A 47 -9.28 8.38 6.59
N SER A 48 -9.89 8.03 7.72
CA SER A 48 -10.58 9.00 8.58
C SER A 48 -9.59 9.97 9.21
N THR A 49 -8.43 9.49 9.68
CA THR A 49 -7.37 10.33 10.23
C THR A 49 -6.84 11.32 9.19
N ILE A 50 -6.60 10.86 7.95
CA ILE A 50 -6.21 11.75 6.85
C ILE A 50 -7.30 12.79 6.61
N ALA A 51 -8.57 12.39 6.45
CA ALA A 51 -9.65 13.33 6.16
C ALA A 51 -9.83 14.35 7.29
N HIS A 52 -9.83 13.92 8.55
CA HIS A 52 -9.88 14.80 9.71
C HIS A 52 -8.77 15.85 9.68
N LYS A 53 -7.54 15.42 9.39
CA LYS A 53 -6.36 16.29 9.34
C LYS A 53 -6.37 17.25 8.15
N VAL A 54 -6.69 16.75 6.96
CA VAL A 54 -6.67 17.52 5.71
C VAL A 54 -7.77 18.58 5.68
N PHE A 55 -8.97 18.23 6.15
CA PHE A 55 -10.12 19.13 6.11
C PHE A 55 -10.39 19.86 7.43
N GLN A 56 -9.57 19.62 8.46
CA GLN A 56 -9.73 20.22 9.79
C GLN A 56 -11.17 20.03 10.31
N LEU A 57 -11.67 18.79 10.23
CA LEU A 57 -13.06 18.48 10.56
C LEU A 57 -13.35 18.69 12.05
N PRO A 58 -14.48 19.29 12.43
CA PRO A 58 -14.82 19.55 13.83
C PRO A 58 -15.53 18.34 14.48
N CYS A 59 -14.94 17.14 14.39
CA CYS A 59 -15.46 15.92 15.00
C CYS A 59 -14.31 14.98 15.40
N GLU A 60 -14.57 13.96 16.21
CA GLU A 60 -13.55 12.95 16.49
C GLU A 60 -13.28 12.10 15.24
N VAL A 61 -12.09 11.49 15.16
CA VAL A 61 -11.65 10.72 13.98
C VAL A 61 -12.58 9.55 13.67
N GLU A 62 -13.12 8.93 14.71
CA GLU A 62 -14.04 7.79 14.64
C GLU A 62 -15.36 8.17 13.96
N GLU A 63 -15.80 9.43 14.13
CA GLU A 63 -17.07 9.94 13.61
C GLU A 63 -16.99 10.35 12.13
N VAL A 64 -15.78 10.54 11.60
CA VAL A 64 -15.55 11.03 10.22
C VAL A 64 -16.21 10.13 9.17
N ALA A 65 -16.20 8.81 9.38
CA ALA A 65 -16.78 7.87 8.43
C ALA A 65 -18.31 8.02 8.32
N GLU A 66 -18.96 8.42 9.41
CA GLU A 66 -20.42 8.62 9.49
C GLU A 66 -20.80 10.04 9.07
N LEU A 67 -20.16 11.05 9.67
CA LEU A 67 -20.52 12.46 9.51
C LEU A 67 -19.96 13.09 8.22
N TYR A 68 -18.83 12.58 7.72
CA TYR A 68 -18.06 13.19 6.61
C TYR A 68 -17.58 12.13 5.60
N SER A 69 -18.46 11.20 5.25
CA SER A 69 -18.16 10.08 4.34
C SER A 69 -17.63 10.52 2.96
N ASP A 70 -18.12 11.64 2.42
CA ASP A 70 -17.68 12.25 1.16
C ASP A 70 -16.24 12.78 1.25
N ARG A 71 -15.90 13.48 2.34
CA ARG A 71 -14.54 13.94 2.63
C ARG A 71 -13.60 12.77 2.83
N ARG A 72 -14.03 11.72 3.54
CA ARG A 72 -13.25 10.48 3.68
C ARG A 72 -12.94 9.85 2.33
N GLN A 73 -13.92 9.77 1.42
CA GLN A 73 -13.72 9.25 0.06
C GLN A 73 -12.76 10.14 -0.74
N ALA A 74 -12.89 11.46 -0.66
CA ALA A 74 -12.00 12.40 -1.33
C ALA A 74 -10.55 12.28 -0.84
N ALA A 75 -10.34 12.23 0.48
CA ALA A 75 -9.03 12.02 1.08
C ALA A 75 -8.40 10.68 0.65
N LYS A 76 -9.19 9.60 0.63
CA LYS A 76 -8.75 8.29 0.15
C LYS A 76 -8.33 8.35 -1.33
N ALA A 77 -9.15 8.95 -2.18
CA ALA A 77 -8.86 9.08 -3.60
C ALA A 77 -7.58 9.89 -3.86
N VAL A 78 -7.36 10.97 -3.12
CA VAL A 78 -6.11 11.76 -3.23
C VAL A 78 -4.91 10.98 -2.71
N THR A 79 -5.03 10.35 -1.54
CA THR A 79 -3.91 9.59 -0.92
C THR A 79 -3.38 8.52 -1.86
N PHE A 80 -4.26 7.74 -2.49
CA PHE A 80 -3.83 6.72 -3.45
C PHE A 80 -3.55 7.30 -4.84
N GLY A 81 -4.33 8.28 -5.32
CA GLY A 81 -4.18 8.82 -6.67
C GLY A 81 -2.92 9.66 -6.85
N ILE A 82 -2.55 10.46 -5.85
CA ILE A 82 -1.49 11.46 -5.99
C ILE A 82 -0.09 10.86 -5.95
N MET A 83 0.08 9.75 -5.22
CA MET A 83 1.27 8.91 -5.28
C MET A 83 1.60 8.49 -6.72
N TYR A 84 0.57 8.37 -7.57
CA TYR A 84 0.70 8.00 -8.98
C TYR A 84 0.59 9.18 -9.96
N GLY A 85 0.64 10.41 -9.46
CA GLY A 85 0.53 11.63 -10.27
C GLY A 85 -0.84 11.83 -10.91
N ALA A 86 -1.92 11.39 -10.25
CA ALA A 86 -3.27 11.72 -10.66
C ALA A 86 -3.52 13.23 -10.47
N GLY A 87 -3.88 13.90 -11.55
CA GLY A 87 -4.32 15.30 -11.50
C GLY A 87 -5.78 15.45 -11.10
N PRO A 88 -6.27 16.69 -10.93
CA PRO A 88 -7.63 16.98 -10.45
C PRO A 88 -8.74 16.30 -11.24
N ALA A 89 -8.60 16.14 -12.56
CA ALA A 89 -9.59 15.47 -13.41
C ALA A 89 -9.79 13.99 -13.03
N LYS A 90 -8.70 13.26 -12.77
CA LYS A 90 -8.78 11.84 -12.37
C LYS A 90 -9.32 11.68 -10.95
N ILE A 91 -8.94 12.57 -10.05
CA ILE A 91 -9.48 12.57 -8.68
C ILE A 91 -10.98 12.88 -8.72
N SER A 92 -11.40 13.87 -9.51
CA SER A 92 -12.80 14.22 -9.73
C SER A 92 -13.63 13.03 -10.22
N GLU A 93 -13.14 12.32 -11.24
CA GLU A 93 -13.78 11.12 -11.76
C GLU A 93 -13.88 10.01 -10.70
N GLN A 94 -12.78 9.71 -10.01
CA GLN A 94 -12.73 8.63 -9.02
C GLN A 94 -13.66 8.91 -7.84
N VAL A 95 -13.63 10.12 -7.27
CA VAL A 95 -14.51 10.49 -6.15
C VAL A 95 -15.97 10.50 -6.59
N THR A 96 -16.27 10.97 -7.80
CA THR A 96 -17.64 10.93 -8.33
C THR A 96 -18.17 9.51 -8.43
N LYS A 97 -17.33 8.59 -8.93
CA LYS A 97 -17.67 7.18 -9.06
C LYS A 97 -17.86 6.51 -7.69
N ASP A 98 -16.95 6.73 -6.76
CA ASP A 98 -16.93 6.04 -5.47
C ASP A 98 -18.00 6.57 -4.49
N SER A 99 -18.32 7.86 -4.57
CA SER A 99 -19.34 8.48 -3.72
C SER A 99 -20.75 8.47 -4.32
N GLY A 100 -20.86 8.25 -5.65
CA GLY A 100 -22.12 8.39 -6.38
C GLY A 100 -22.62 9.84 -6.49
N LYS A 101 -21.83 10.83 -6.03
CA LYS A 101 -22.17 12.26 -6.07
C LYS A 101 -21.18 12.98 -6.98
N TYR A 102 -21.66 13.92 -7.79
CA TYR A 102 -20.78 14.71 -8.64
C TYR A 102 -19.76 15.47 -7.79
N PHE A 103 -18.48 15.30 -8.13
CA PHE A 103 -17.35 15.98 -7.49
C PHE A 103 -16.52 16.64 -8.59
N SER A 104 -16.50 17.97 -8.61
CA SER A 104 -15.94 18.74 -9.72
C SER A 104 -14.40 18.73 -9.76
N PRO A 105 -13.78 18.99 -10.93
CA PRO A 105 -12.33 19.17 -11.01
C PRO A 105 -11.79 20.34 -10.17
N LYS A 106 -12.63 21.35 -9.91
CA LYS A 106 -12.29 22.48 -9.04
C LYS A 106 -12.18 22.01 -7.59
N GLU A 107 -13.19 21.31 -7.08
CA GLU A 107 -13.17 20.74 -5.73
C GLU A 107 -12.00 19.76 -5.58
N ALA A 108 -11.74 18.92 -6.58
CA ALA A 108 -10.58 18.03 -6.57
C ALA A 108 -9.24 18.80 -6.48
N SER A 109 -9.13 19.95 -7.15
CA SER A 109 -7.92 20.79 -7.06
C SER A 109 -7.74 21.39 -5.66
N GLU A 110 -8.84 21.81 -5.03
CA GLU A 110 -8.84 22.31 -3.65
C GLU A 110 -8.43 21.21 -2.67
N VAL A 111 -8.99 20.00 -2.77
CA VAL A 111 -8.60 18.87 -1.91
C VAL A 111 -7.14 18.47 -2.09
N ILE A 112 -6.63 18.46 -3.34
CA ILE A 112 -5.21 18.20 -3.60
C ILE A 112 -4.33 19.24 -2.92
N LYS A 113 -4.73 20.52 -2.98
CA LYS A 113 -4.01 21.60 -2.32
C LYS A 113 -4.00 21.39 -0.80
N ASP A 114 -5.16 21.19 -0.19
CA ASP A 114 -5.29 21.00 1.26
C ASP A 114 -4.50 19.77 1.73
N TYR A 115 -4.49 18.69 0.93
CA TYR A 115 -3.71 17.49 1.20
C TYR A 115 -2.20 17.79 1.28
N PHE A 116 -1.67 18.53 0.30
CA PHE A 116 -0.26 18.90 0.29
C PHE A 116 0.12 20.00 1.27
N ASP A 117 -0.83 20.84 1.67
CA ASP A 117 -0.63 21.79 2.77
C ASP A 117 -0.52 21.05 4.11
N ALA A 118 -1.25 19.94 4.28
CA ALA A 118 -1.14 19.06 5.44
C ALA A 118 0.13 18.17 5.42
N PHE A 119 0.61 17.77 4.24
CA PHE A 119 1.73 16.85 4.03
C PHE A 119 2.81 17.49 3.13
N HIS A 120 3.45 18.54 3.64
CA HIS A 120 4.40 19.37 2.90
C HIS A 120 5.70 18.62 2.53
N GLY A 121 6.17 17.69 3.38
CA GLY A 121 7.36 16.89 3.12
C GLY A 121 7.14 15.94 1.95
N LEU A 122 5.95 15.33 1.88
CA LEU A 122 5.54 14.50 0.75
C LEU A 122 5.50 15.31 -0.54
N LYS A 123 4.93 16.52 -0.52
CA LYS A 123 4.89 17.41 -1.69
C LYS A 123 6.30 17.71 -2.21
N SER A 124 7.18 18.21 -1.34
CA SER A 124 8.55 18.57 -1.69
C SER A 124 9.30 17.37 -2.24
N TRP A 125 9.17 16.20 -1.60
CA TRP A 125 9.83 14.99 -2.06
C TRP A 125 9.35 14.57 -3.46
N ILE A 126 8.03 14.61 -3.72
CA ILE A 126 7.47 14.30 -5.04
C ILE A 126 8.05 15.24 -6.10
N GLU A 127 8.01 16.55 -5.86
CA GLU A 127 8.51 17.56 -6.80
C GLU A 127 10.01 17.37 -7.10
N ASP A 128 10.83 17.20 -6.05
CA ASP A 128 12.26 16.95 -6.17
C ASP A 128 12.58 15.67 -6.95
N ARG A 129 11.83 14.59 -6.70
CA ARG A 129 12.04 13.32 -7.40
C ARG A 129 11.60 13.41 -8.85
N GLN A 130 10.50 14.09 -9.15
CA GLN A 130 10.06 14.31 -10.52
C GLN A 130 11.07 15.12 -11.33
N GLU A 131 11.61 16.19 -10.75
CA GLU A 131 12.66 16.99 -11.37
C GLU A 131 13.93 16.15 -11.61
N PHE A 132 14.38 15.40 -10.60
CA PHE A 132 15.52 14.52 -10.73
C PHE A 132 15.34 13.51 -11.88
N ILE A 133 14.17 12.84 -11.95
CA ILE A 133 13.85 11.89 -13.01
C ILE A 133 13.87 12.56 -14.38
N ALA A 134 13.27 13.74 -14.50
CA ALA A 134 13.18 14.48 -15.75
C ALA A 134 14.55 14.92 -16.29
N GLN A 135 15.48 15.26 -15.39
CA GLN A 135 16.83 15.69 -15.74
C GLN A 135 17.79 14.52 -16.02
N ASN A 136 17.65 13.41 -15.28
CA ASN A 136 18.66 12.34 -15.27
C ASN A 136 18.24 11.09 -16.06
N GLY A 137 16.94 10.83 -16.25
CA GLY A 137 16.45 9.65 -16.97
C GLY A 137 16.75 8.32 -16.28
N PHE A 138 17.06 8.31 -14.99
CA PHE A 138 17.15 7.12 -14.15
C PHE A 138 16.85 7.44 -12.69
N VAL A 139 16.58 6.41 -11.90
CA VAL A 139 16.48 6.45 -10.43
C VAL A 139 17.02 5.16 -9.82
N TYR A 140 17.37 5.21 -8.53
CA TYR A 140 17.68 4.04 -7.72
C TYR A 140 16.58 3.85 -6.67
N SER A 141 16.15 2.61 -6.45
CA SER A 141 15.28 2.27 -5.31
C SER A 141 16.04 2.47 -4.00
N PHE A 142 15.32 2.45 -2.88
CA PHE A 142 15.90 2.52 -1.54
C PHE A 142 17.01 1.47 -1.33
N PHE A 143 16.80 0.23 -1.79
CA PHE A 143 17.77 -0.87 -1.71
C PHE A 143 18.75 -0.96 -2.91
N GLY A 144 18.83 0.08 -3.74
CA GLY A 144 19.88 0.22 -4.76
C GLY A 144 19.56 -0.33 -6.16
N ARG A 145 18.33 -0.76 -6.44
CA ARG A 145 17.95 -1.23 -7.79
C ARG A 145 17.82 -0.04 -8.74
N LYS A 146 18.56 -0.06 -9.85
CA LYS A 146 18.48 0.99 -10.87
C LYS A 146 17.32 0.78 -11.84
N ARG A 147 16.49 1.82 -12.03
CA ARG A 147 15.53 1.90 -13.14
C ARG A 147 15.94 2.98 -14.12
N ARG A 148 16.01 2.63 -15.41
CA ARG A 148 16.30 3.55 -16.53
C ARG A 148 14.99 3.98 -17.18
N LEU A 149 14.87 5.26 -17.48
CA LEU A 149 13.64 5.93 -17.91
C LEU A 149 13.94 6.77 -19.15
N LYS A 150 14.43 6.14 -20.23
CA LYS A 150 14.87 6.82 -21.46
C LYS A 150 13.80 7.74 -22.06
N ASN A 151 12.53 7.41 -21.84
CA ASN A 151 11.39 8.18 -22.35
C ASN A 151 11.24 9.58 -21.73
N VAL A 152 12.03 9.96 -20.72
CA VAL A 152 12.05 11.36 -20.22
C VAL A 152 12.60 12.35 -21.24
N GLU A 153 13.40 11.88 -22.20
CA GLU A 153 13.97 12.67 -23.30
C GLU A 153 12.97 12.87 -24.46
N SER A 154 11.81 12.21 -24.41
CA SER A 154 10.81 12.31 -25.46
C SER A 154 10.31 13.75 -25.63
N THR A 155 10.15 14.17 -26.88
CA THR A 155 9.49 15.44 -27.25
C THR A 155 7.97 15.38 -27.06
N ASP A 156 7.40 14.17 -26.98
CA ASP A 156 6.00 13.98 -26.63
C ASP A 156 5.80 14.17 -25.12
N LYS A 157 5.03 15.21 -24.77
CA LYS A 157 4.76 15.57 -23.37
C LYS A 157 4.06 14.45 -22.60
N GLY A 158 3.18 13.68 -23.25
CA GLY A 158 2.46 12.56 -22.64
C GLY A 158 3.40 11.41 -22.27
N ILE A 159 4.26 11.01 -23.22
CA ILE A 159 5.29 9.98 -23.01
C ILE A 159 6.27 10.40 -21.91
N LYS A 160 6.79 11.64 -21.98
CA LYS A 160 7.70 12.19 -20.97
C LYS A 160 7.07 12.19 -19.57
N SER A 161 5.85 12.71 -19.46
CA SER A 161 5.13 12.79 -18.17
C SER A 161 4.79 11.41 -17.61
N HIS A 162 4.45 10.46 -18.48
CA HIS A 162 4.23 9.07 -18.07
C HIS A 162 5.51 8.43 -17.54
N SER A 163 6.65 8.66 -18.20
CA SER A 163 7.96 8.16 -17.76
C SER A 163 8.36 8.71 -16.39
N ILE A 164 8.10 10.01 -16.14
CA ILE A 164 8.35 10.65 -14.84
C ILE A 164 7.48 10.02 -13.74
N ARG A 165 6.16 9.91 -13.96
CA ARG A 165 5.25 9.26 -13.00
C ARG A 165 5.66 7.81 -12.73
N SER A 166 6.01 7.06 -13.77
CA SER A 166 6.45 5.68 -13.62
C SER A 166 7.74 5.55 -12.79
N GLY A 167 8.64 6.54 -12.89
CA GLY A 167 9.83 6.63 -12.06
C GLY A 167 9.53 6.95 -10.59
N LEU A 168 8.56 7.83 -10.32
CA LEU A 168 8.12 8.12 -8.95
C LEU A 168 7.48 6.87 -8.31
N ASN A 169 6.56 6.22 -9.02
CA ASN A 169 5.92 4.99 -8.56
C ASN A 169 6.96 3.91 -8.25
N PHE A 170 8.00 3.80 -9.09
CA PHE A 170 9.09 2.85 -8.85
C PHE A 170 9.74 3.04 -7.48
N LEU A 171 10.01 4.28 -7.07
CA LEU A 171 10.70 4.56 -5.80
C LEU A 171 9.92 3.98 -4.60
N VAL A 172 8.59 4.06 -4.65
CA VAL A 172 7.69 3.60 -3.59
C VAL A 172 7.45 2.10 -3.68
N GLN A 173 7.01 1.62 -4.85
CA GLN A 173 6.62 0.23 -5.07
C GLN A 173 7.79 -0.73 -4.92
N SER A 174 8.99 -0.34 -5.37
CA SER A 174 10.17 -1.18 -5.21
C SER A 174 10.55 -1.34 -3.75
N ALA A 175 10.46 -0.28 -2.95
CA ALA A 175 10.72 -0.33 -1.52
C ALA A 175 9.71 -1.21 -0.78
N ALA A 176 8.41 -1.07 -1.07
CA ALA A 176 7.38 -1.94 -0.49
C ALA A 176 7.59 -3.42 -0.88
N SER A 177 7.86 -3.67 -2.16
CA SER A 177 8.15 -5.01 -2.68
C SER A 177 9.41 -5.62 -2.06
N ASP A 178 10.45 -4.82 -1.83
CA ASP A 178 11.70 -5.27 -1.22
C ASP A 178 11.51 -5.61 0.27
N VAL A 179 10.71 -4.83 1.02
CA VAL A 179 10.34 -5.17 2.40
C VAL A 179 9.60 -6.51 2.44
N ASN A 180 8.62 -6.71 1.56
CA ASN A 180 7.88 -7.98 1.47
C ASN A 180 8.80 -9.16 1.14
N LEU A 181 9.63 -9.01 0.10
CA LEU A 181 10.53 -10.07 -0.36
C LEU A 181 11.59 -10.44 0.69
N LEU A 182 12.18 -9.44 1.36
CA LEU A 182 13.15 -9.69 2.42
C LEU A 182 12.50 -10.39 3.62
N GLY A 183 11.27 -10.01 3.98
CA GLY A 183 10.48 -10.71 4.99
C GLY A 183 10.22 -12.18 4.60
N ALA A 184 9.88 -12.45 3.34
CA ALA A 184 9.68 -13.80 2.83
C ALA A 184 10.97 -14.64 2.87
N ILE A 185 12.11 -14.06 2.50
CA ILE A 185 13.43 -14.73 2.54
C ILE A 185 13.80 -15.10 3.99
N ASP A 186 13.59 -14.16 4.91
CA ASP A 186 13.90 -14.38 6.32
C ASP A 186 12.93 -15.40 6.94
N MET A 187 11.65 -15.37 6.56
CA MET A 187 10.68 -16.38 6.98
C MET A 187 11.02 -17.75 6.43
N GLN A 188 11.41 -17.86 5.17
CA GLN A 188 11.86 -19.13 4.59
C GLN A 188 13.07 -19.69 5.34
N SER A 189 14.01 -18.84 5.73
CA SER A 189 15.17 -19.23 6.56
C SER A 189 14.74 -19.67 7.97
N PHE A 190 13.73 -19.00 8.53
CA PHE A 190 13.15 -19.34 9.84
C PHE A 190 12.45 -20.70 9.82
N ILE A 191 11.64 -20.99 8.79
CA ILE A 191 10.99 -22.29 8.59
C ILE A 191 12.03 -23.42 8.59
N GLN A 192 13.10 -23.27 7.78
CA GLN A 192 14.16 -24.27 7.68
C GLN A 192 14.90 -24.49 9.00
N LYS A 193 15.18 -23.40 9.74
CA LYS A 193 15.91 -23.46 11.01
C LYS A 193 15.10 -24.13 12.12
N ASN A 194 13.78 -23.95 12.12
CA ASN A 194 12.88 -24.51 13.13
C ASN A 194 12.26 -25.83 12.71
N SER A 195 12.64 -26.38 11.54
CA SER A 195 12.09 -27.62 11.00
C SER A 195 10.56 -27.60 10.88
N MET A 196 9.98 -26.44 10.54
CA MET A 196 8.55 -26.28 10.32
C MET A 196 8.13 -26.97 9.02
N GLU A 197 6.92 -27.50 8.98
CA GLU A 197 6.35 -28.07 7.75
C GLU A 197 5.71 -26.99 6.84
N ALA A 198 5.55 -25.77 7.36
CA ALA A 198 5.09 -24.62 6.61
C ALA A 198 5.88 -24.38 5.30
N ARG A 199 5.16 -23.99 4.24
CA ARG A 199 5.74 -23.76 2.91
C ARG A 199 5.17 -22.51 2.26
N ILE A 200 6.03 -21.51 2.03
CA ILE A 200 5.72 -20.38 1.16
C ILE A 200 5.67 -20.88 -0.28
N PHE A 201 4.52 -20.75 -0.95
CA PHE A 201 4.34 -21.25 -2.32
C PHE A 201 4.18 -20.15 -3.36
N ALA A 202 3.82 -18.93 -2.95
CA ALA A 202 3.69 -17.81 -3.88
C ALA A 202 3.91 -16.45 -3.20
N LEU A 203 4.40 -15.51 -4.00
CA LEU A 203 4.42 -14.08 -3.70
C LEU A 203 3.57 -13.38 -4.76
N VAL A 204 2.57 -12.62 -4.34
CA VAL A 204 1.65 -11.92 -5.26
C VAL A 204 1.62 -10.45 -4.87
N HIS A 205 2.34 -9.61 -5.60
CA HIS A 205 2.54 -8.19 -5.27
C HIS A 205 3.12 -7.98 -3.86
N ASP A 206 2.30 -7.48 -2.94
CA ASP A 206 2.54 -7.23 -1.53
C ASP A 206 2.07 -8.36 -0.61
N SER A 207 1.65 -9.49 -1.19
CA SER A 207 1.16 -10.67 -0.48
C SER A 207 2.18 -11.81 -0.40
N ILE A 208 2.26 -12.49 0.75
CA ILE A 208 2.98 -13.75 0.95
C ILE A 208 1.96 -14.86 1.20
N LEU A 209 2.00 -15.88 0.36
CA LEU A 209 1.11 -17.04 0.46
C LEU A 209 1.88 -18.27 0.91
N ALA A 210 1.40 -18.87 1.98
CA ALA A 210 1.95 -20.11 2.53
C ALA A 210 0.87 -21.13 2.81
N GLU A 211 1.26 -22.39 2.73
CA GLU A 211 0.52 -23.52 3.26
C GLU A 211 1.18 -23.91 4.58
N VAL A 212 0.40 -23.99 5.65
CA VAL A 212 0.89 -24.11 7.03
C VAL A 212 0.07 -25.16 7.78
N PRO A 213 0.68 -26.10 8.52
CA PRO A 213 -0.07 -26.99 9.41
C PRO A 213 -0.97 -26.20 10.35
N GLU A 214 -2.18 -26.69 10.59
CA GLU A 214 -3.21 -25.97 11.35
C GLU A 214 -2.72 -25.58 12.77
N ASP A 215 -1.91 -26.42 13.39
CA ASP A 215 -1.31 -26.20 14.70
C ASP A 215 -0.08 -25.25 14.69
N GLU A 216 0.48 -24.96 13.51
CA GLU A 216 1.60 -24.01 13.35
C GLU A 216 1.15 -22.60 12.90
N VAL A 217 -0.12 -22.39 12.54
CA VAL A 217 -0.60 -21.15 11.90
C VAL A 217 -0.30 -19.90 12.72
N GLU A 218 -0.58 -19.91 14.03
CA GLU A 218 -0.34 -18.76 14.91
C GLU A 218 1.16 -18.45 15.00
N PHE A 219 1.97 -19.48 15.25
CA PHE A 219 3.43 -19.35 15.35
C PHE A 219 4.07 -18.87 14.04
N TYR A 220 3.59 -19.37 12.90
CA TYR A 220 4.00 -18.92 11.57
C TYR A 220 3.67 -17.44 11.38
N SER A 221 2.45 -17.02 11.70
CA SER A 221 1.95 -15.68 11.43
C SER A 221 2.67 -14.62 12.27
N GLU A 222 2.84 -14.88 13.57
CA GLU A 222 3.60 -13.99 14.47
C GLU A 222 5.05 -13.80 14.01
N ASN A 223 5.71 -14.89 13.60
CA ASN A 223 7.09 -14.81 13.14
C ASN A 223 7.20 -14.14 11.78
N LEU A 224 6.29 -14.40 10.85
CA LEU A 224 6.28 -13.72 9.56
C LEU A 224 6.11 -12.21 9.75
N GLN A 225 5.15 -11.78 10.58
CA GLN A 225 4.95 -10.37 10.90
C GLN A 225 6.22 -9.75 11.49
N ARG A 226 6.82 -10.40 12.50
CA ARG A 226 8.06 -9.92 13.14
C ARG A 226 9.22 -9.79 12.16
N LEU A 227 9.37 -10.71 11.22
CA LEU A 227 10.46 -10.73 10.24
C LEU A 227 10.28 -9.67 9.15
N ILE A 228 9.04 -9.43 8.72
CA ILE A 228 8.69 -8.33 7.81
C ILE A 228 8.96 -6.98 8.47
N GLN A 229 8.56 -6.82 9.73
CA GLN A 229 8.63 -5.55 10.48
C GLN A 229 10.02 -5.22 11.04
N GLN A 230 11.05 -5.98 10.67
CA GLN A 230 12.43 -5.64 11.02
C GLN A 230 12.82 -4.27 10.46
N ASP A 231 13.57 -3.50 11.24
CA ASP A 231 14.11 -2.23 10.76
C ASP A 231 15.16 -2.46 9.68
N ARG A 232 14.80 -2.07 8.45
CA ARG A 232 15.67 -2.10 7.28
C ARG A 232 15.91 -0.70 6.73
N GLY A 233 15.69 0.33 7.54
CA GLY A 233 15.76 1.75 7.17
C GLY A 233 14.46 2.32 6.60
N ILE A 234 13.43 1.49 6.38
CA ILE A 234 12.07 1.92 6.03
C ILE A 234 11.14 1.67 7.22
N TYR A 235 11.15 2.58 8.18
CA TYR A 235 10.48 2.39 9.46
C TYR A 235 9.95 3.70 10.03
N ILE A 236 8.74 3.66 10.62
CA ILE A 236 8.16 4.73 11.42
C ILE A 236 8.26 4.32 12.89
N PRO A 237 9.00 5.06 13.74
CA PRO A 237 9.09 4.77 15.17
C PRO A 237 7.73 4.68 15.83
N GLY A 238 7.46 3.53 16.47
CA GLY A 238 6.20 3.26 17.17
C GLY A 238 5.02 2.85 16.26
N ALA A 239 5.23 2.75 14.95
CA ALA A 239 4.22 2.32 14.00
C ALA A 239 4.86 1.44 12.92
N PRO A 240 5.07 0.13 13.17
CA PRO A 240 5.60 -0.76 12.14
C PRO A 240 4.65 -0.84 10.94
N ILE A 241 5.18 -1.25 9.78
CA ILE A 241 4.35 -1.49 8.59
C ILE A 241 3.27 -2.55 8.92
N GLY A 242 2.03 -2.27 8.57
CA GLY A 242 0.93 -3.17 8.90
C GLY A 242 0.97 -4.44 8.05
N CYS A 243 0.59 -5.55 8.68
CA CYS A 243 0.46 -6.86 8.05
C CYS A 243 -0.93 -7.39 8.41
N ASP A 244 -1.74 -7.68 7.41
CA ASP A 244 -3.05 -8.31 7.57
C ASP A 244 -2.95 -9.79 7.19
N PHE A 245 -3.62 -10.66 7.92
CA PHE A 245 -3.53 -12.11 7.73
C PHE A 245 -4.93 -12.68 7.48
N GLU A 246 -5.15 -13.23 6.28
CA GLU A 246 -6.31 -14.05 5.96
C GLU A 246 -5.93 -15.54 6.02
N ILE A 247 -6.70 -16.34 6.75
CA ILE A 247 -6.48 -17.79 6.92
C ILE A 247 -7.71 -18.53 6.37
N GLY A 248 -7.50 -19.58 5.57
CA GLY A 248 -8.60 -20.38 5.04
C GLY A 248 -8.17 -21.74 4.50
N GLU A 249 -9.15 -22.57 4.16
CA GLU A 249 -8.92 -23.89 3.53
C GLU A 249 -8.40 -23.77 2.08
N ASP A 250 -8.68 -22.63 1.45
CA ASP A 250 -8.27 -22.33 0.07
C ASP A 250 -7.93 -20.85 -0.12
N TYR A 251 -7.29 -20.52 -1.23
CA TYR A 251 -6.79 -19.17 -1.49
C TYR A 251 -7.91 -18.15 -1.78
N SER A 252 -9.16 -18.58 -1.89
CA SER A 252 -10.30 -17.68 -1.96
C SER A 252 -10.75 -17.16 -0.60
N MET A 253 -10.24 -17.72 0.51
CA MET A 253 -10.56 -17.30 1.87
C MET A 253 -12.07 -17.32 2.14
N GLY A 254 -12.72 -18.44 1.77
CA GLY A 254 -14.17 -18.66 1.92
C GLY A 254 -15.05 -17.92 0.89
N LYS A 255 -14.47 -17.09 0.01
CA LYS A 255 -15.23 -16.38 -1.02
C LYS A 255 -15.78 -17.34 -2.09
N PHE A 256 -15.12 -18.47 -2.33
CA PHE A 256 -15.60 -19.48 -3.27
C PHE A 256 -16.88 -20.16 -2.76
N GLU A 257 -16.86 -20.73 -1.54
CA GLU A 257 -18.04 -21.36 -0.96
C GLU A 257 -19.20 -20.39 -0.81
N LYS A 258 -18.94 -19.13 -0.42
CA LYS A 258 -20.01 -18.12 -0.32
C LYS A 258 -20.72 -17.84 -1.65
N LEU A 259 -20.02 -17.98 -2.78
CA LEU A 259 -20.58 -17.69 -4.11
C LEU A 259 -21.14 -18.92 -4.81
N TYR A 260 -20.60 -20.11 -4.53
CA TYR A 260 -20.86 -21.32 -5.31
C TYR A 260 -21.17 -22.55 -4.46
N GLY A 261 -21.17 -22.45 -3.13
CA GLY A 261 -21.36 -23.57 -2.20
C GLY A 261 -22.73 -24.23 -2.32
N ASP A 262 -23.77 -23.47 -2.71
CA ASP A 262 -25.11 -24.00 -2.93
C ASP A 262 -25.26 -24.77 -4.27
N ILE A 263 -24.24 -24.71 -5.13
CA ILE A 263 -24.24 -25.31 -6.49
C ILE A 263 -23.46 -26.64 -6.53
N LEU A 264 -22.73 -26.96 -5.45
CA LEU A 264 -21.91 -28.17 -5.29
C LEU A 264 -22.59 -29.16 -4.34
#